data_AF-A0A559QPM8-F1
#
_entry.id   AF-A0A559QPM8-F1
#
_cell.length_a   1.000
_cell.length_b   1.000
_cell.length_c   1.000
_cell.angle_alpha   90.00
_cell.angle_beta   90.00
_cell.angle_gamma   90.00
#
_symmetry.space_group_name_H-M   'P 1'
#
loop_
_entity.id
_entity.type
_entity.pdbx_description
1 polymer ?
#
loop_
_entity_poly.entity_id
_entity_poly.type
_entity_poly.pdbx_seq_one_letter_code
_entity_poly.pdbx_strand_id
1 'polypeptide(L)' 'MQNTLWEQGFDLMLYGMGTVFVFLTLLVICTMLMSAVVNRFLPEEAETALAGITDAGALSPKTIAIIQAAIHAHRAKHRK' A
#
# COMPACT_ATOMS: atom_id res chain seq x y z
N MET A 1 -23.55 34.69 33.23
CA MET A 1 -24.03 34.70 31.82
C MET A 1 -22.88 34.47 30.82
N GLN A 2 -21.69 34.00 31.24
CA GLN A 2 -20.52 33.79 30.36
C GLN A 2 -20.35 32.33 29.91
N ASN A 3 -20.96 31.35 30.58
CA ASN A 3 -20.84 29.93 30.25
C ASN A 3 -21.41 29.60 28.87
N THR A 4 -22.38 30.39 28.38
CA THR A 4 -23.11 30.13 27.15
C THR A 4 -22.28 30.32 25.88
N LEU A 5 -21.32 31.26 25.85
CA LEU A 5 -20.53 31.53 24.65
C LEU A 5 -19.47 30.46 24.40
N TRP A 6 -18.83 29.97 25.47
CA TRP A 6 -17.88 28.87 25.38
C TRP A 6 -18.57 27.56 25.02
N GLU A 7 -19.72 27.26 25.62
CA GLU A 7 -20.54 26.10 25.25
C GLU A 7 -21.02 26.19 23.79
N GLN A 8 -21.51 27.34 23.35
CA GLN A 8 -22.00 27.53 21.99
C GLN A 8 -20.87 27.48 20.94
N GLY A 9 -19.69 28.01 21.26
CA GLY A 9 -18.50 27.88 20.42
C GLY A 9 -18.02 26.44 20.33
N PHE A 10 -18.04 25.71 21.45
CA PHE A 10 -17.70 24.29 21.49
C PHE A 10 -18.69 23.44 20.67
N ASP A 11 -19.99 23.67 20.82
CA ASP A 11 -21.02 23.01 20.02
C ASP A 11 -20.82 23.30 18.54
N LEU A 12 -20.57 24.56 18.16
CA LEU A 12 -20.33 24.93 16.76
C LEU A 12 -19.08 24.24 16.20
N MET A 13 -17.99 24.16 16.97
CA MET A 13 -16.78 23.45 16.54
C MET A 13 -17.02 21.94 16.44
N LEU A 14 -17.75 21.34 17.39
CA LEU A 14 -18.05 19.92 17.38
C LEU A 14 -18.92 19.54 16.18
N TYR A 15 -19.98 20.30 15.91
CA TYR A 15 -20.84 20.07 14.76
C TYR A 15 -20.13 20.41 13.44
N GLY A 16 -19.43 21.54 13.36
CA GLY A 16 -18.73 21.97 12.15
C GLY A 16 -17.56 21.04 11.79
N MET A 17 -16.64 20.81 12.72
CA MET A 17 -15.49 19.92 12.49
C MET A 17 -15.92 18.46 12.39
N GLY A 18 -16.90 18.02 13.18
CA GLY A 18 -17.41 16.66 13.15
C GLY A 18 -18.08 16.30 11.83
N THR A 19 -18.93 17.18 11.30
CA THR A 19 -19.58 16.94 9.99
C THR A 19 -18.58 16.90 8.85
N VAL A 20 -17.60 17.82 8.84
CA VAL A 20 -16.52 17.81 7.85
C VAL A 20 -15.70 16.53 7.95
N PHE A 21 -15.34 16.09 9.16
CA PHE A 21 -14.60 14.85 9.38
C PHE A 21 -15.36 13.62 8.88
N VAL A 22 -16.66 13.52 9.20
CA VAL A 22 -17.52 12.43 8.71
C VAL A 22 -17.62 12.47 7.19
N PHE A 23 -17.81 13.64 6.60
CA PHE A 23 -17.90 13.81 5.16
C PHE A 23 -16.61 13.38 4.45
N LEU A 24 -15.44 13.83 4.94
CA LEU A 24 -14.15 13.43 4.39
C LEU A 24 -13.90 11.93 4.57
N THR A 25 -14.24 11.36 5.72
CA THR A 25 -14.12 9.91 5.97
C THR A 25 -14.98 9.13 4.98
N LEU A 26 -16.22 9.56 4.74
CA LEU A 26 -17.11 8.97 3.75
C LEU A 26 -16.51 9.07 2.34
N LEU A 27 -15.97 10.23 1.96
CA LEU A 27 -15.28 10.40 0.68
C LEU A 27 -14.08 9.45 0.53
N VAL A 28 -13.26 9.29 1.57
CA VAL A 28 -12.13 8.35 1.55
C VAL A 28 -12.61 6.90 1.39
N ILE A 29 -13.69 6.51 2.09
CA ILE A 29 -14.27 5.18 1.91
C ILE A 29 -14.77 5.00 0.47
N CYS A 30 -15.44 6.00 -0.10
CA CYS A 30 -15.88 5.96 -1.50
C CYS A 30 -14.72 5.82 -2.48
N THR A 31 -13.62 6.56 -2.28
CA THR A 31 -12.43 6.44 -3.15
C THR A 31 -11.72 5.11 -2.96
N MET A 32 -11.68 4.56 -1.74
CA MET A 32 -11.18 3.21 -1.49
C MET A 32 -12.02 2.14 -2.18
N LEU A 33 -13.34 2.26 -2.12
CA LEU A 33 -14.26 1.36 -2.84
C LEU A 33 -14.05 1.48 -4.35
N MET A 34 -13.94 2.69 -4.88
CA MET A 34 -13.62 2.91 -6.29
C MET A 34 -12.28 2.25 -6.64
N SER A 35 -11.23 2.43 -5.83
CA SER A 35 -9.93 1.80 -6.04
C SER A 35 -10.02 0.27 -6.02
N ALA A 36 -10.77 -0.31 -5.08
CA ALA A 36 -10.97 -1.75 -4.98
C ALA A 36 -11.76 -2.31 -6.17
N VAL A 37 -12.80 -1.60 -6.62
CA VAL A 37 -13.59 -1.93 -7.79
C VAL A 37 -12.71 -1.87 -9.04
N VAL A 38 -11.96 -0.78 -9.24
CA VAL A 38 -11.04 -0.63 -10.37
C VAL A 38 -10.02 -1.77 -10.38
N ASN A 39 -9.30 -2.03 -9.29
CA ASN A 39 -8.33 -3.14 -9.22
C ASN A 39 -8.94 -4.53 -9.49
N ARG A 40 -10.23 -4.71 -9.17
CA ARG A 40 -10.92 -6.00 -9.35
C ARG A 40 -11.51 -6.20 -10.75
N PHE A 41 -12.03 -5.14 -11.38
CA PHE A 41 -12.70 -5.21 -12.69
C PHE A 41 -11.80 -4.80 -13.85
N LEU A 42 -10.82 -3.94 -13.60
CA LEU A 42 -9.73 -3.59 -14.49
C LEU A 42 -8.45 -4.09 -13.80
N PRO A 43 -8.17 -5.41 -13.83
CA PRO A 43 -6.84 -5.87 -13.52
C PRO A 43 -5.92 -5.22 -14.55
N GLU A 44 -5.32 -4.10 -14.17
CA GLU A 44 -4.13 -3.59 -14.81
C GLU A 44 -3.20 -4.80 -14.83
N GLU A 45 -2.86 -5.30 -16.03
CA GLU A 45 -1.71 -6.18 -16.18
C GLU A 45 -0.61 -5.43 -15.48
N ALA A 46 -0.27 -5.87 -14.26
CA ALA A 46 0.66 -5.15 -13.44
C ALA A 46 1.91 -4.97 -14.31
N GLU A 47 2.17 -3.73 -14.75
CA GLU A 47 3.55 -3.33 -14.93
C GLU A 47 4.17 -3.75 -13.63
N THR A 48 5.06 -4.74 -13.71
CA THR A 48 5.64 -5.43 -12.58
C THR A 48 6.33 -4.39 -11.71
N ALA A 49 5.58 -3.74 -10.84
CA ALA A 49 6.07 -3.01 -9.70
C ALA A 49 6.71 -4.12 -8.89
N LEU A 50 8.03 -4.24 -9.08
CA LEU A 50 8.93 -5.19 -8.44
C LEU A 50 8.27 -5.76 -7.20
N ALA A 51 7.69 -6.96 -7.34
CA ALA A 51 7.32 -7.82 -6.22
C ALA A 51 8.64 -8.29 -5.60
N GLY A 52 9.38 -7.33 -5.06
CA GLY A 52 10.59 -7.51 -4.33
C GLY A 52 10.19 -7.73 -2.88
N ILE A 53 10.45 -8.97 -2.44
CA ILE A 53 10.72 -9.30 -1.04
C ILE A 53 9.47 -9.51 -0.17
N THR A 54 8.60 -10.47 -0.52
CA THR A 54 7.76 -11.15 0.49
C THR A 54 7.75 -12.67 0.36
N ASP A 55 8.88 -13.26 -0.07
CA ASP A 55 9.13 -14.68 0.19
C ASP A 55 10.55 -14.87 0.72
N ALA A 56 10.73 -14.49 1.99
CA ALA A 56 11.93 -14.76 2.76
C ALA A 56 11.92 -16.18 3.36
N GLY A 57 11.25 -17.15 2.72
CA GLY A 57 11.01 -18.47 3.31
C GLY A 57 11.54 -19.67 2.52
N ALA A 58 11.52 -19.65 1.19
CA ALA A 58 11.97 -20.79 0.40
C ALA A 58 12.64 -20.37 -0.90
N LEU A 59 13.98 -20.35 -0.91
CA LEU A 59 14.74 -20.29 -2.15
C LEU A 59 14.30 -21.45 -3.04
N SER A 60 13.63 -21.14 -4.16
CA SER A 60 13.18 -22.17 -5.09
C SER A 60 14.39 -23.00 -5.57
N PRO A 61 14.27 -24.33 -5.71
CA PRO A 61 15.36 -25.19 -6.19
C PRO A 61 15.95 -24.72 -7.53
N LYS A 62 15.12 -24.11 -8.37
CA LYS A 62 15.52 -23.52 -9.65
C LYS A 62 16.45 -22.32 -9.48
N THR A 63 16.19 -21.45 -8.52
CA THR A 63 17.04 -20.29 -8.22
C THR A 63 18.43 -20.74 -7.75
N ILE A 64 18.49 -21.77 -6.90
CA ILE A 64 19.76 -22.34 -6.41
C ILE A 64 20.57 -22.93 -7.58
N ALA A 65 19.93 -23.66 -8.48
CA ALA A 65 20.59 -24.24 -9.67
C ALA A 65 21.16 -23.15 -10.60
N ILE A 66 20.43 -22.06 -10.81
CA ILE A 66 20.89 -20.93 -11.64
C ILE A 66 22.10 -20.24 -11.00
N ILE A 67 22.06 -19.99 -9.68
CA ILE A 67 23.18 -19.38 -8.96
C ILE A 67 24.42 -20.29 -9.03
N GLN A 68 24.26 -21.60 -8.84
CA GLN A 68 25.37 -22.56 -8.99
C GLN A 68 25.97 -22.55 -10.40
N ALA A 69 25.14 -22.55 -11.44
CA ALA A 69 25.60 -22.48 -12.82
C ALA A 69 26.36 -21.17 -13.10
N ALA A 70 25.85 -20.04 -12.60
CA ALA A 70 26.50 -18.75 -12.74
C ALA A 70 27.87 -18.69 -12.04
N ILE A 71 27.98 -19.24 -10.82
CA ILE A 71 29.26 -19.33 -10.09
C ILE A 71 30.25 -20.22 -10.84
N HIS A 72 29.79 -21.37 -11.36
CA HIS A 72 30.66 -22.29 -12.09
C HIS A 72 31.18 -21.67 -13.39
N ALA A 73 30.32 -20.94 -14.12
CA ALA A 73 30.70 -20.20 -15.32
C ALA A 73 31.69 -19.07 -15.01
N HIS A 74 31.47 -18.32 -13.92
CA HIS A 74 32.37 -17.25 -13.50
C HIS A 74 33.75 -17.79 -13.10
N ARG A 75 33.80 -18.89 -12.33
CA ARG A 75 35.05 -19.52 -11.90
C ARG A 75 35.82 -20.15 -13.08
N ALA A 76 35.12 -20.72 -14.05
CA ALA A 76 35.74 -21.21 -15.28
C ALA A 76 36.31 -20.07 -16.14
N LYS A 77 35.63 -18.92 -16.18
CA LYS A 77 36.08 -17.72 -16.89
C LYS A 77 37.28 -17.03 -16.22
N HIS A 78 37.34 -17.05 -14.89
CA HIS A 78 38.42 -16.43 -14.09
C HIS A 78 39.63 -17.36 -13.80
N ARG A 79 39.63 -18.60 -14.30
CA ARG A 79 40.76 -19.55 -14.17
C ARG A 79 41.61 -19.61 -15.46
N LYS A 80 41.73 -18.50 -16.18
CA LYS A 80 42.69 -18.31 -17.26
C LYS A 80 43.64 -17.18 -16.92
#